data_AF-A0A841SNY6-F1
#
_entry.id   AF-A0A841SNY6-F1
#
_cell.length_a   1.000
_cell.length_b   1.000
_cell.length_c   1.000
_cell.angle_alpha   90.00
_cell.angle_beta   90.00
_cell.angle_gamma   90.00
#
_symmetry.space_group_name_H-M   'P 1'
#
loop_
_entity.id
_entity.type
_entity.pdbx_description
1 polymer ?
#
loop_
_entity_poly.entity_id
_entity_poly.type
_entity_poly.pdbx_seq_one_letter_code
_entity_poly.pdbx_strand_id
1 'polypeptide(L)'
;MVRRRVMLIDDQAVELTDSYYPSKIASGTGLATAKKIRGGAVTLLAELGYEAGSVQEEISARPPTTDESAALDLADGEWVLILSRLIRTTAGEPLEMSIMTMTANGRRLRYQVSS
;
A
#
# COMPACT_ATOMS: atom_id res chain seq x y z
N MET A 1 4.52 12.38 -4.53
CA MET A 1 3.31 12.62 -3.71
C MET A 1 3.04 11.39 -2.86
N VAL A 2 2.54 11.57 -1.64
CA VAL A 2 2.21 10.45 -0.74
C VAL A 2 0.71 10.47 -0.43
N ARG A 3 0.09 9.28 -0.42
CA ARG A 3 -1.27 9.06 0.04
C ARG A 3 -1.24 8.08 1.20
N ARG A 4 -1.85 8.47 2.32
CA ARG A 4 -1.99 7.61 3.51
C ARG A 4 -3.41 7.10 3.64
N ARG A 5 -3.55 5.83 3.99
CA ARG A 5 -4.85 5.16 4.18
C ARG A 5 -4.80 4.27 5.40
N VAL A 6 -5.95 4.13 6.06
CA VAL A 6 -6.19 3.13 7.09
C VAL A 6 -7.28 2.21 6.56
N MET A 7 -7.01 0.91 6.52
CA MET A 7 -8.03 -0.10 6.20
C MET A 7 -8.67 -0.59 7.49
N LEU A 8 -10.00 -0.65 7.48
CA LEU A 8 -10.79 -1.16 8.59
C LEU A 8 -11.44 -2.49 8.20
N ILE A 9 -11.51 -3.42 9.15
CA ILE A 9 -12.37 -4.61 9.11
C ILE A 9 -13.24 -4.55 10.36
N ASP A 10 -14.56 -4.57 10.21
CA ASP A 10 -15.51 -4.45 11.33
C ASP A 10 -15.18 -3.26 12.26
N ASP A 11 -14.93 -2.10 11.63
CA ASP A 11 -14.51 -0.84 12.27
C ASP A 11 -13.16 -0.86 13.03
N GLN A 12 -12.41 -1.97 12.97
CA GLN A 12 -11.08 -2.12 13.55
C GLN A 12 -9.98 -1.86 12.52
N ALA A 13 -8.97 -1.07 12.89
CA ALA A 13 -7.84 -0.78 12.02
C ALA A 13 -6.92 -2.01 11.87
N VAL A 14 -6.75 -2.49 10.64
CA VAL A 14 -5.97 -3.71 10.35
C VAL A 14 -4.76 -3.46 9.45
N GLU A 15 -4.67 -2.28 8.86
CA GLU A 15 -3.58 -1.91 7.95
C GLU A 15 -3.43 -0.40 7.82
N LEU A 16 -2.19 0.05 7.88
CA LEU A 16 -1.76 1.40 7.53
C LEU A 16 -1.01 1.33 6.20
N THR A 17 -1.42 2.14 5.22
CA THR A 17 -0.81 2.15 3.89
C THR A 17 -0.31 3.53 3.51
N ASP A 18 0.98 3.63 3.21
CA ASP A 18 1.59 4.78 2.56
C ASP A 18 1.91 4.44 1.10
N SER A 19 1.20 5.08 0.16
CA SER A 19 1.42 4.95 -1.28
C SER A 19 2.11 6.20 -1.85
N TYR A 20 3.26 6.00 -2.48
CA TYR A 20 4.10 7.02 -3.08
C TYR A 20 4.00 6.97 -4.61
N TYR A 21 3.73 8.13 -5.20
CA TYR A 21 3.61 8.31 -6.64
C TYR A 21 4.64 9.34 -7.13
N PRO A 22 5.35 9.09 -8.25
CA PRO A 22 6.24 10.08 -8.86
C PRO A 22 5.49 11.38 -9.15
N SER A 23 6.16 12.52 -8.96
CA SER A 23 5.55 13.84 -9.16
C SER A 23 5.01 14.02 -10.58
N LYS A 24 5.72 13.48 -11.59
CA LYS A 24 5.33 13.50 -13.01
C LYS A 24 3.99 12.81 -13.30
N ILE A 25 3.56 11.89 -12.43
CA ILE A 25 2.31 11.13 -12.54
C ILE A 25 1.21 11.76 -11.67
N ALA A 26 1.57 12.18 -10.46
CA ALA A 26 0.59 12.64 -9.48
C ALA A 26 0.14 14.09 -9.68
N SER A 27 1.00 14.96 -10.21
CA SER A 27 0.71 16.39 -10.33
C SER A 27 -0.50 16.64 -11.21
N GLY A 28 -1.46 17.43 -10.72
CA GLY A 28 -2.69 17.75 -11.46
C GLY A 28 -3.74 16.64 -11.49
N THR A 29 -3.50 15.49 -10.85
CA THR A 29 -4.45 14.37 -10.81
C THR A 29 -5.07 14.18 -9.43
N GLY A 30 -6.04 13.27 -9.31
CA GLY A 30 -6.63 12.91 -8.02
C GLY A 30 -5.60 12.42 -6.99
N LEU A 31 -4.46 11.89 -7.44
CA LEU A 31 -3.37 11.39 -6.59
C LEU A 31 -2.73 12.49 -5.72
N ALA A 32 -2.68 13.74 -6.20
CA ALA A 32 -2.09 14.87 -5.47
C ALA A 32 -2.97 15.42 -4.34
N THR A 33 -4.18 14.91 -4.14
CA THR A 33 -5.13 15.43 -3.13
C THR A 33 -5.50 14.37 -2.11
N ALA A 34 -5.86 14.74 -0.88
CA ALA A 34 -6.32 13.77 0.12
C ALA A 34 -7.73 13.18 -0.17
N LYS A 35 -8.44 13.66 -1.21
CA LYS A 35 -9.81 13.25 -1.50
C LYS A 35 -9.88 11.80 -1.98
N LYS A 36 -11.01 11.13 -1.75
CA LYS A 36 -11.31 9.82 -2.34
C LYS A 36 -11.25 9.93 -3.87
N ILE A 37 -10.59 8.96 -4.50
CA ILE A 37 -10.56 8.80 -5.94
C ILE A 37 -11.65 7.79 -6.30
N ARG A 38 -12.62 8.18 -7.14
CA ARG A 38 -13.66 7.26 -7.63
C ARG A 38 -12.97 6.13 -8.41
N GLY A 39 -13.34 4.88 -8.13
CA GLY A 39 -12.65 3.71 -8.70
C GLY A 39 -11.28 3.38 -8.07
N GLY A 40 -10.66 4.34 -7.37
CA GLY A 40 -9.38 4.17 -6.69
C GLY A 40 -8.18 4.56 -7.56
N ALA A 41 -6.99 4.52 -6.95
CA ALA A 41 -5.76 4.94 -7.61
C ALA A 41 -5.41 4.09 -8.84
N VAL A 42 -5.66 2.77 -8.78
CA VAL A 42 -5.40 1.84 -9.89
C VAL A 42 -6.25 2.22 -11.12
N THR A 43 -7.55 2.45 -10.93
CA THR A 43 -8.43 2.89 -12.02
C THR A 43 -7.98 4.21 -12.62
N LEU A 44 -7.66 5.20 -11.78
CA LEU A 44 -7.17 6.50 -12.25
C LEU A 44 -5.87 6.35 -13.06
N LEU A 45 -4.92 5.52 -12.61
CA LEU A 45 -3.67 5.29 -13.35
C LEU A 45 -3.93 4.67 -14.73
N ALA A 46 -4.86 3.72 -14.82
CA ALA A 46 -5.26 3.12 -16.10
C ALA A 46 -5.96 4.14 -17.02
N GLU A 47 -6.84 4.99 -16.48
CA GLU A 47 -7.49 6.09 -17.24
C GLU A 47 -6.48 7.12 -17.77
N LEU A 48 -5.36 7.30 -17.08
CA LEU A 48 -4.23 8.14 -17.50
C LEU A 48 -3.30 7.44 -18.50
N GLY A 49 -3.59 6.19 -18.89
CA GLY A 49 -2.80 5.41 -19.84
C GLY A 49 -1.57 4.70 -19.25
N TYR A 50 -1.47 4.61 -17.92
CA TYR A 50 -0.40 3.84 -17.29
C TYR A 50 -0.80 2.38 -17.13
N GLU A 51 0.05 1.49 -17.66
CA GLU A 51 -0.09 0.05 -17.52
C GLU A 51 1.00 -0.51 -16.60
N ALA A 52 0.62 -1.38 -15.67
CA ALA A 52 1.55 -2.07 -14.80
C ALA A 52 2.29 -3.17 -15.59
N GLY A 53 3.62 -3.08 -15.65
CA GLY A 53 4.49 -4.05 -16.31
C GLY A 53 5.08 -5.08 -15.35
N SER A 54 5.50 -4.67 -14.16
CA SER A 54 6.01 -5.59 -13.14
C SER A 54 5.67 -5.15 -11.73
N VAL A 55 5.60 -6.13 -10.84
CA VAL A 55 5.37 -5.94 -9.41
C VAL A 55 6.47 -6.67 -8.66
N GLN A 56 7.12 -5.97 -7.75
CA GLN A 56 8.08 -6.54 -6.80
C GLN A 56 7.55 -6.31 -5.39
N GLU A 57 7.50 -7.38 -4.60
CA GLU A 57 7.09 -7.32 -3.20
C GLU A 57 8.21 -7.80 -2.30
N GLU A 58 8.43 -7.09 -1.20
CA GLU A 58 9.25 -7.52 -0.07
C GLU A 58 8.37 -7.58 1.17
N ILE A 59 8.42 -8.72 1.86
CA ILE A 59 7.62 -8.98 3.05
C ILE A 59 8.55 -9.24 4.23
N SER A 60 8.27 -8.58 5.35
CA SER A 60 8.98 -8.80 6.61
C SER A 60 8.01 -8.77 7.79
N ALA A 61 8.50 -9.19 8.95
CA ALA A 61 7.78 -9.11 10.21
C ALA A 61 8.70 -8.52 11.28
N ARG A 62 8.15 -7.69 12.17
CA ARG A 62 8.86 -7.12 13.32
C ARG A 62 7.87 -6.69 14.43
N PRO A 63 8.34 -6.41 15.65
CA PRO A 63 7.56 -5.67 16.63
C PRO A 63 7.09 -4.31 16.07
N PRO A 64 5.88 -3.84 16.42
CA PRO A 64 5.36 -2.52 16.01
C PRO A 64 6.16 -1.37 16.63
N THR A 65 6.12 -0.21 15.98
CA THR A 65 6.49 1.05 16.65
C THR A 65 5.37 1.51 17.58
N THR A 66 5.64 2.46 18.49
CA THR A 66 4.61 3.01 19.37
C THR A 66 3.42 3.59 18.59
N ASP A 67 3.69 4.30 17.50
CA ASP A 67 2.64 4.91 16.66
C ASP A 67 1.80 3.84 15.96
N GLU A 68 2.43 2.75 15.50
CA GLU A 68 1.73 1.63 14.85
C GLU A 68 0.89 0.85 15.86
N SER A 69 1.41 0.60 17.07
CA SER A 69 0.65 -0.05 18.14
C SER A 69 -0.61 0.74 18.47
N ALA A 70 -0.49 2.06 18.61
CA ALA A 70 -1.63 2.92 18.89
C ALA A 70 -2.63 2.98 17.71
N ALA A 71 -2.13 3.05 16.48
CA ALA A 71 -2.97 3.18 15.29
C ALA A 71 -3.68 1.87 14.88
N LEU A 72 -3.12 0.71 15.24
CA LEU A 72 -3.66 -0.62 14.96
C LEU A 72 -4.28 -1.31 16.19
N ASP A 73 -4.36 -0.61 17.32
CA ASP A 73 -4.86 -1.12 18.61
C ASP A 73 -4.23 -2.46 19.02
N LEU A 74 -2.89 -2.54 18.91
CA LEU A 74 -2.14 -3.76 19.17
C LEU A 74 -1.88 -3.96 20.66
N ALA A 75 -2.01 -5.21 21.11
CA ALA A 75 -1.60 -5.63 22.45
C ALA A 75 -0.07 -5.79 22.55
N ASP A 76 0.45 -5.75 23.78
CA ASP A 76 1.86 -5.98 24.05
C ASP A 76 2.32 -7.35 23.52
N GLY A 77 3.42 -7.34 22.78
CA GLY A 77 4.00 -8.54 22.20
C GLY A 77 3.41 -8.96 20.85
N GLU A 78 2.38 -8.27 20.35
CA GLU A 78 1.92 -8.48 18.97
C GLU A 78 2.95 -7.97 17.95
N TRP A 79 2.95 -8.60 16.78
CA TRP A 79 3.84 -8.26 15.67
C TRP A 79 3.04 -7.65 14.53
N VAL A 80 3.75 -6.92 13.68
CA VAL A 80 3.22 -6.44 12.40
C VAL A 80 3.88 -7.15 11.23
N LEU A 81 3.11 -7.32 10.16
CA LEU A 81 3.63 -7.68 8.84
C LEU A 81 3.81 -6.41 8.03
N ILE A 82 4.97 -6.27 7.39
CA ILE A 82 5.27 -5.16 6.50
C ILE A 82 5.38 -5.72 5.10
N LEU A 83 4.59 -5.19 4.17
CA LEU A 83 4.73 -5.45 2.76
C LEU A 83 5.10 -4.14 2.06
N SER A 84 6.28 -4.11 1.45
CA SER A 84 6.64 -3.07 0.50
C SER A 84 6.40 -3.59 -0.92
N ARG A 85 5.71 -2.81 -1.75
CA ARG A 85 5.39 -3.17 -3.13
C ARG A 85 5.81 -2.04 -4.05
N LEU A 86 6.64 -2.38 -5.04
CA LEU A 86 6.99 -1.50 -6.14
C LEU A 86 6.30 -1.98 -7.42
N ILE A 87 5.49 -1.12 -8.01
CA ILE A 87 4.89 -1.31 -9.32
C ILE A 87 5.67 -0.47 -10.33
N ARG A 88 6.06 -1.10 -11.45
CA ARG A 88 6.69 -0.43 -12.58
C ARG A 88 5.80 -0.52 -13.81
N THR A 89 5.94 0.44 -14.71
CA THR A 89 5.32 0.40 -16.03
C THR A 89 5.94 -0.69 -16.91
N THR A 90 5.34 -0.97 -18.07
CA THR A 90 5.92 -1.86 -19.10
C THR A 90 7.28 -1.39 -19.61
N ALA A 91 7.57 -0.07 -19.52
CA ALA A 91 8.86 0.52 -19.81
C ALA A 91 9.87 0.44 -18.64
N GLY A 92 9.50 -0.16 -17.50
CA GLY A 92 10.35 -0.32 -16.32
C GLY A 92 10.42 0.90 -15.39
N GLU A 93 9.70 1.98 -15.70
CA GLU A 93 9.66 3.18 -14.86
C GLU A 93 8.80 2.97 -13.60
N PRO A 94 9.18 3.50 -12.42
CA PRO A 94 8.34 3.43 -11.22
C PRO A 94 6.98 4.11 -11.43
N LEU A 95 5.91 3.40 -11.05
CA LEU A 95 4.52 3.88 -11.10
C LEU A 95 4.00 4.19 -9.69
N GLU A 96 4.15 3.23 -8.77
CA GLU A 96 3.75 3.34 -7.36
C GLU A 96 4.72 2.55 -6.49
N MET A 97 5.11 3.11 -5.34
CA MET A 97 5.69 2.36 -4.23
C MET A 97 4.71 2.42 -3.06
N SER A 98 4.30 1.29 -2.50
CA SER A 98 3.45 1.24 -1.31
C SER A 98 4.13 0.51 -0.17
N ILE A 99 4.01 1.05 1.04
CA ILE A 99 4.40 0.39 2.29
C ILE A 99 3.12 0.14 3.09
N MET A 100 2.85 -1.12 3.39
CA MET A 100 1.69 -1.56 4.15
C MET A 100 2.15 -2.19 5.46
N THR A 101 1.82 -1.57 6.58
CA THR A 101 1.99 -2.15 7.92
C THR A 101 0.66 -2.73 8.36
N MET A 102 0.62 -4.03 8.63
CA MET A 102 -0.60 -4.79 8.93
C MET A 102 -0.48 -5.49 10.28
N THR A 103 -1.63 -5.68 10.95
CA THR A 103 -1.72 -6.65 12.05
C THR A 103 -1.24 -8.02 11.56
N ALA A 104 -0.33 -8.68 12.28
CA ALA A 104 0.13 -10.02 11.88
C ALA A 104 -0.92 -11.09 12.21
N ASN A 105 -1.64 -10.93 13.32
CA ASN A 105 -2.68 -11.86 13.73
C ASN A 105 -3.78 -11.97 12.67
N GLY A 106 -4.14 -13.20 12.30
CA GLY A 106 -5.15 -13.49 11.28
C GLY A 106 -4.74 -13.20 9.83
N ARG A 107 -3.62 -12.53 9.57
CA ARG A 107 -3.19 -12.19 8.21
C ARG A 107 -2.46 -13.36 7.55
N ARG A 108 -2.79 -13.62 6.28
CA ARG A 108 -2.20 -14.70 5.47
C ARG A 108 -1.85 -14.17 4.10
N LEU A 109 -0.64 -14.48 3.63
CA LEU A 109 -0.21 -14.22 2.26
C LEU A 109 -0.37 -15.50 1.44
N ARG A 110 -1.02 -15.39 0.29
CA ARG A 110 -1.22 -16.50 -0.64
C ARG A 110 -0.73 -16.05 -2.01
N TYR A 111 0.15 -16.85 -2.59
CA TYR A 111 0.63 -16.65 -3.95
C TYR A 111 0.52 -17.96 -4.73
N GLN A 112 0.34 -17.85 -6.04
CA GLN A 112 0.45 -18.95 -6.98
C GLN A 112 1.63 -18.62 -7.89
N VAL A 113 2.60 -19.52 -7.96
CA VAL A 113 3.72 -19.40 -8.89
C VAL A 113 3.44 -20.34 -10.05
N SER A 114 3.47 -19.82 -11.28
CA SER A 114 3.44 -20.61 -12.50
C SER A 114 4.80 -20.48 -13.18
N SER A 115 5.44 -21.63 -13.41
CA SER A 115 6.66 -21.79 -14.22
C SER A 115 6.34 -21.83 -15.70
#